data_AF-A0A7Y1ZIN2-F1
#
_entry.id   AF-A0A7Y1ZIN2-F1
#
_cell.length_a   1.000
_cell.length_b   1.000
_cell.length_c   1.000
_cell.angle_alpha   90.00
_cell.angle_beta   90.00
_cell.angle_gamma   90.00
#
_symmetry.space_group_name_H-M   'P 1'
#
loop_
_entity.id
_entity.type
_entity.pdbx_description
1 polymer ?
#
loop_
_entity_poly.entity_id
_entity_poly.type
_entity_poly.pdbx_seq_one_letter_code
_entity_poly.pdbx_strand_id
1 'polypeptide(L)'
;MSESARKDSPEQAEFRQYCQDWLQDNTPGEPPVRLPQSPLEIMTEPQLGYLQAWQKAAYDAGLVGCDYPVEVGGGGRQDCQRVANEEMIRARTPFMP
;
A
#
# COMPACT_ATOMS: atom_id res chain seq x y z
N MET A 1 1.81 -27.64 -1.03
CA MET A 1 1.63 -26.20 -1.36
C MET A 1 0.33 -26.10 -2.13
N SER A 2 -0.79 -25.89 -1.45
CA SER A 2 -2.12 -26.15 -2.00
C SER A 2 -2.49 -25.19 -3.13
N GLU A 3 -2.87 -25.78 -4.26
CA GLU A 3 -3.44 -25.18 -5.46
C GLU A 3 -4.74 -24.43 -5.15
N SER A 4 -4.61 -23.21 -4.67
CA SER A 4 -5.63 -22.21 -4.89
C SER A 4 -4.90 -20.95 -5.29
N ALA A 5 -4.66 -20.80 -6.59
CA ALA A 5 -4.70 -19.47 -7.18
C ALA A 5 -6.10 -18.92 -6.85
N ARG A 6 -6.23 -18.33 -5.65
CA ARG A 6 -7.50 -17.82 -5.15
C ARG A 6 -7.86 -16.70 -6.11
N LYS A 7 -8.82 -16.98 -7.00
CA LYS A 7 -9.46 -15.92 -7.77
C LYS A 7 -10.01 -14.92 -6.76
N ASP A 8 -9.63 -13.67 -6.95
CA ASP A 8 -10.20 -12.56 -6.19
C ASP A 8 -11.73 -12.62 -6.29
N SER A 9 -12.42 -12.31 -5.18
CA SER A 9 -13.86 -12.04 -5.22
C SER A 9 -14.14 -10.85 -6.16
N PRO A 10 -15.39 -10.65 -6.61
CA PRO A 10 -15.74 -9.46 -7.39
C PRO A 10 -15.31 -8.15 -6.73
N GLU A 11 -15.50 -8.04 -5.41
CA GLU A 11 -15.06 -6.89 -4.61
C GLU A 11 -13.54 -6.73 -4.62
N GLN A 12 -12.78 -7.83 -4.44
CA GLN A 12 -11.33 -7.81 -4.47
C GLN A 12 -10.79 -7.46 -5.87
N ALA A 13 -11.47 -7.90 -6.94
CA ALA A 13 -11.09 -7.57 -8.31
C ALA A 13 -11.33 -6.09 -8.63
N GLU A 14 -12.47 -5.52 -8.20
CA GLU A 14 -12.75 -4.09 -8.31
C GLU A 14 -11.72 -3.27 -7.51
N PHE A 15 -11.41 -3.70 -6.29
CA PHE A 15 -10.40 -3.04 -5.45
C PHE A 15 -9.00 -3.14 -6.06
N ARG A 16 -8.65 -4.29 -6.67
CA ARG A 16 -7.39 -4.45 -7.40
C ARG A 16 -7.26 -3.42 -8.52
N GLN A 17 -8.30 -3.26 -9.33
CA GLN A 17 -8.30 -2.28 -10.41
C GLN A 17 -8.12 -0.86 -9.85
N TYR A 18 -8.85 -0.51 -8.80
CA TYR A 18 -8.69 0.76 -8.11
C TYR A 18 -7.24 0.98 -7.60
N CYS A 19 -6.63 -0.02 -6.97
CA CYS A 19 -5.25 0.06 -6.52
C CYS A 19 -4.28 0.28 -7.68
N GLN A 20 -4.46 -0.43 -8.80
CA GLN A 20 -3.61 -0.30 -9.98
C GLN A 20 -3.69 1.10 -10.58
N ASP A 21 -4.91 1.62 -10.78
CA ASP A 21 -5.13 2.94 -11.35
C ASP A 21 -4.54 4.03 -10.45
N TRP A 22 -4.81 3.95 -9.14
CA TRP A 22 -4.28 4.93 -8.20
C TRP A 22 -2.75 4.88 -8.10
N LEU A 23 -2.15 3.67 -8.02
CA LEU A 23 -0.71 3.51 -7.95
C LEU A 23 -0.01 4.01 -9.22
N GLN A 24 -0.61 3.83 -10.40
CA GLN A 24 -0.02 4.34 -11.64
C GLN A 24 0.20 5.86 -11.60
N ASP A 25 -0.74 6.60 -11.03
CA ASP A 25 -0.71 8.06 -11.00
C ASP A 25 -0.08 8.64 -9.73
N ASN A 26 -0.01 7.86 -8.63
CA ASN A 26 0.39 8.35 -7.30
C ASN A 26 1.61 7.62 -6.71
N THR A 27 2.24 6.70 -7.44
CA THR A 27 3.50 6.08 -6.99
C THR A 27 4.53 7.19 -6.72
N PRO A 28 5.17 7.18 -5.54
CA PRO A 28 6.12 8.22 -5.19
C PRO A 28 7.32 8.07 -6.13
N GLY A 29 7.78 9.19 -6.69
CA GLY A 29 8.86 9.23 -7.67
C GLY A 29 10.21 8.78 -7.11
N GLU A 30 11.30 9.05 -7.83
CA GLU A 30 12.62 8.70 -7.31
C GLU A 30 12.91 9.47 -6.01
N PRO A 31 13.30 8.77 -4.92
CA PRO A 31 13.56 9.43 -3.65
C PRO A 31 14.79 10.35 -3.79
N PRO A 32 14.76 11.56 -3.20
CA PRO A 32 15.88 12.49 -3.26
C PRO A 32 17.10 12.03 -2.43
N VAL A 33 16.94 10.96 -1.64
CA VAL A 33 17.94 10.37 -0.77
C VAL A 33 17.88 8.85 -0.88
N ARG A 34 19.00 8.17 -0.59
CA ARG A 34 19.01 6.70 -0.50
C ARG A 34 18.06 6.25 0.60
N LEU A 35 17.04 5.48 0.25
CA LEU A 35 16.12 4.92 1.23
C LEU A 35 16.77 3.76 2.01
N PRO A 36 16.44 3.64 3.31
CA PRO A 36 16.85 2.49 4.11
C PRO A 36 16.17 1.20 3.63
N GLN A 37 16.65 0.04 4.12
CA GLN A 37 16.01 -1.25 3.81
C GLN A 37 15.02 -1.70 4.88
N SER A 38 15.07 -1.09 6.06
CA SER A 38 14.19 -1.38 7.19
C SER A 38 13.84 -0.12 7.99
N PRO A 39 12.74 -0.13 8.76
CA PRO A 39 12.38 1.01 9.61
C PRO A 39 13.48 1.37 10.64
N LEU A 40 14.22 0.37 11.13
CA LEU A 40 15.31 0.57 12.12
C LEU A 40 16.52 1.33 11.54
N GLU A 41 16.64 1.41 10.21
CA GLU A 41 17.72 2.10 9.52
C GLU A 41 17.35 3.55 9.11
N ILE A 42 16.18 4.05 9.50
CA ILE A 42 15.79 5.44 9.25
C ILE A 42 16.62 6.33 10.16
N MET A 43 17.66 6.95 9.61
CA MET A 43 18.64 7.74 10.36
C MET A 43 18.54 9.25 10.11
N THR A 44 17.73 9.67 9.14
CA THR A 44 17.66 11.08 8.71
C THR A 44 16.23 11.54 8.51
N GLU A 45 15.97 12.83 8.80
CA GLU A 45 14.65 13.44 8.61
C GLU A 45 14.16 13.40 7.15
N PRO A 46 15.01 13.61 6.11
CA PRO A 46 14.54 13.49 4.72
C PRO A 46 14.07 12.08 4.34
N GLN A 47 14.72 11.02 4.85
CA GLN A 47 14.26 9.64 4.65
C GLN A 47 12.89 9.43 5.31
N LEU A 48 12.74 9.87 6.56
CA LEU A 48 11.47 9.75 7.30
C LEU A 48 10.35 10.53 6.61
N GLY A 49 10.60 11.79 6.24
CA GLY A 49 9.59 12.66 5.62
C GLY A 49 9.10 12.11 4.28
N TYR A 50 9.99 11.56 3.46
CA TYR A 50 9.61 10.89 2.22
C TYR A 50 8.72 9.67 2.47
N LEU A 51 9.11 8.80 3.41
CA LEU A 51 8.35 7.58 3.74
C LEU A 51 7.00 7.90 4.40
N GLN A 52 6.93 8.90 5.27
CA GLN A 52 5.69 9.35 5.89
C GLN A 52 4.73 9.97 4.88
N ALA A 53 5.22 10.78 3.94
CA ALA A 53 4.39 11.34 2.88
C ALA A 53 3.78 10.23 2.01
N TRP A 54 4.57 9.21 1.68
CA TRP A 54 4.10 8.04 0.97
C TRP A 54 3.03 7.26 1.77
N GLN A 55 3.34 6.92 3.03
CA GLN A 55 2.42 6.20 3.90
C GLN A 55 1.09 6.95 4.08
N LYS A 56 1.14 8.27 4.23
CA LYS A 56 -0.05 9.12 4.32
C LYS A 56 -0.87 9.08 3.03
N ALA A 57 -0.24 9.21 1.86
CA ALA A 57 -0.97 9.17 0.58
C ALA A 57 -1.68 7.82 0.38
N ALA A 58 -1.00 6.71 0.68
CA ALA A 58 -1.60 5.37 0.59
C ALA A 58 -2.72 5.14 1.61
N TYR A 59 -2.60 5.71 2.82
CA TYR A 59 -3.66 5.70 3.82
C TYR A 59 -4.88 6.51 3.38
N ASP A 60 -4.67 7.74 2.92
CA ASP A 60 -5.75 8.62 2.45
C ASP A 60 -6.52 8.01 1.26
N ALA A 61 -5.81 7.26 0.40
CA ALA A 61 -6.40 6.53 -0.72
C ALA A 61 -7.08 5.21 -0.32
N GLY A 62 -7.01 4.81 0.95
CA GLY A 62 -7.65 3.61 1.46
C GLY A 62 -6.95 2.31 1.07
N LEU A 63 -5.65 2.36 0.75
CA LEU A 63 -4.84 1.16 0.51
C LEU A 63 -4.24 0.58 1.81
N VAL A 64 -4.25 1.36 2.88
CA VAL A 64 -3.80 0.94 4.23
C VAL A 64 -5.01 0.83 5.15
N GLY A 65 -5.17 -0.31 5.80
CA GLY A 65 -6.27 -0.58 6.72
C GLY A 65 -7.62 -0.75 6.02
N CYS A 66 -7.63 -1.24 4.78
CA CYS A 66 -8.85 -1.34 4.00
C CYS A 66 -9.80 -2.45 4.50
N ASP A 67 -9.29 -3.38 5.31
CA ASP A 67 -10.02 -4.46 5.96
C ASP A 67 -10.57 -4.12 7.35
N TYR A 68 -10.17 -2.98 7.92
CA TYR A 68 -10.70 -2.53 9.20
C TYR A 68 -12.14 -2.01 9.05
N PRO A 69 -12.98 -2.15 10.09
CA PRO A 69 -14.32 -1.59 10.08
C PRO A 69 -14.35 -0.08 9.84
N VAL A 70 -15.36 0.41 9.13
CA VAL A 70 -15.54 1.86 8.86
C VAL A 70 -15.71 2.65 10.15
N GLU A 71 -16.32 2.05 11.18
CA GLU A 71 -16.51 2.64 12.52
C GLU A 71 -15.20 2.99 13.24
N VAL A 72 -14.06 2.42 12.83
CA VAL A 72 -12.72 2.76 13.34
C VAL A 72 -11.86 3.46 12.28
N GLY A 73 -12.47 3.96 11.20
CA GLY A 73 -11.78 4.68 10.12
C GLY A 73 -11.13 3.78 9.07
N GLY A 74 -11.52 2.51 8.99
CA GLY A 74 -11.07 1.57 7.95
C GLY A 74 -11.94 1.55 6.70
N GLY A 75 -11.55 0.73 5.73
CA GLY A 75 -12.25 0.60 4.44
C GLY A 75 -13.49 -0.31 4.45
N GLY A 76 -13.69 -1.10 5.50
CA GLY A 76 -14.82 -2.03 5.65
C GLY A 76 -14.83 -3.20 4.65
N ARG A 77 -13.72 -3.45 3.96
CA ARG A 77 -13.62 -4.46 2.89
C ARG A 77 -13.19 -5.82 3.42
N GLN A 78 -13.47 -6.89 2.68
CA GLN A 78 -13.07 -8.25 3.08
C GLN A 78 -11.78 -8.70 2.39
N ASP A 79 -10.73 -8.96 3.16
CA ASP A 79 -9.42 -9.48 2.67
C ASP A 79 -8.83 -8.65 1.50
N CYS A 80 -9.15 -7.35 1.45
CA CYS A 80 -8.63 -6.45 0.43
C CYS A 80 -7.23 -5.94 0.78
N GLN A 81 -6.79 -6.03 2.05
CA GLN A 81 -5.46 -5.58 2.46
C GLN A 81 -4.37 -6.41 1.77
N ARG A 82 -4.62 -7.71 1.58
CA ARG A 82 -3.78 -8.59 0.77
C ARG A 82 -3.64 -8.06 -0.67
N VAL A 83 -4.74 -7.68 -1.30
CA VAL A 83 -4.76 -7.15 -2.68
C VAL A 83 -3.98 -5.84 -2.77
N ALA A 84 -4.20 -4.90 -1.84
CA ALA A 84 -3.42 -3.66 -1.78
C ALA A 84 -1.92 -3.94 -1.66
N ASN A 85 -1.52 -4.85 -0.77
CA ASN A 85 -0.11 -5.20 -0.57
C ASN A 85 0.50 -5.82 -1.83
N GLU A 86 -0.22 -6.71 -2.52
CA GLU A 86 0.23 -7.32 -3.79
C GLU A 86 0.47 -6.26 -4.88
N GLU A 87 -0.47 -5.32 -5.04
CA GLU A 87 -0.34 -4.26 -6.04
C GLU A 87 0.77 -3.25 -5.69
N MET A 88 0.96 -2.91 -4.41
CA MET A 88 2.09 -2.08 -3.98
C MET A 88 3.45 -2.73 -4.28
N ILE A 89 3.58 -4.03 -3.97
CA ILE A 89 4.80 -4.81 -4.30
C ILE A 89 5.02 -4.82 -5.82
N ARG A 90 3.96 -5.03 -6.60
CA ARG A 90 4.01 -5.03 -8.06
C ARG A 90 4.43 -3.67 -8.63
N ALA A 91 3.92 -2.58 -8.06
CA ALA A 91 4.29 -1.21 -8.41
C ALA A 91 5.68 -0.81 -7.89
N ARG A 92 6.36 -1.68 -7.14
CA ARG A 92 7.69 -1.43 -6.53
C ARG A 92 7.70 -0.20 -5.64
N THR A 93 6.62 0.04 -4.91
CA THR A 93 6.54 1.17 -3.99
C THR A 93 7.53 1.00 -2.84
N PRO A 94 7.98 2.10 -2.22
CA PRO A 94 8.76 2.05 -1.00
C PRO A 94 8.03 1.26 0.11
N PHE A 95 8.81 0.66 1.01
CA PHE A 95 8.25 0.06 2.23
C PHE A 95 7.58 1.15 3.08
N MET A 96 6.58 0.77 3.87
CA MET A 96 5.96 1.67 4.84
C MET A 96 6.60 1.44 6.21
N PRO A 97 7.07 2.49 6.90
CA PRO A 97 7.67 2.40 8.22
C PRO A 97 6.64 2.17 9.33
#